data_AF-A0A3M0ZM67-F1
#
_entry.id   AF-A0A3M0ZM67-F1
#
_cell.length_a   1.000
_cell.length_b   1.000
_cell.length_c   1.000
_cell.angle_alpha   90.00
_cell.angle_beta   90.00
_cell.angle_gamma   90.00
#
_symmetry.space_group_name_H-M   'P 1'
#
loop_
_entity.id
_entity.type
_entity.pdbx_description
1 polymer ?
#
loop_
_entity_poly.entity_id
_entity_poly.type
_entity_poly.pdbx_seq_one_letter_code
_entity_poly.pdbx_strand_id
1 'polypeptide(L)'
;MEKGIIPVKEGEMTAHLLPGLHAAPNAHPMFVHFPIALWLTALLLWLLAVALKRDELFSAGRWLLYLGAAGAVASVASGLVATARMGHEAPGHELVHRHRDLMITTATLGLVVAAAAFVTRERASAGVRAGLLAGLLVTNALMLVGTDRGALLVFGYGIGTAGLTPPEGHHEHAGPDHEEGRAHPGAGPSEASQPGPEPAAHQHETAGHVHGHGAAGHVHEHGASGSVAGEHPHEHSPDHQEADKGHIHAP
;
A
#
# COMPACT_ATOMS: atom_id res chain seq x y z
N MET A 1 52.96 13.88 -21.39
CA MET A 1 51.73 14.40 -20.76
C MET A 1 50.75 13.26 -20.66
N GLU A 2 50.89 12.49 -19.59
CA GLU A 2 50.05 11.33 -19.26
C GLU A 2 48.69 11.87 -18.80
N LYS A 3 47.62 11.54 -19.53
CA LYS A 3 46.26 11.81 -19.06
C LYS A 3 45.97 10.82 -17.93
N GLY A 4 45.99 11.32 -16.71
CA GLY A 4 45.58 10.56 -15.53
C GLY A 4 44.16 10.04 -15.73
N ILE A 5 44.04 8.73 -15.84
CA ILE A 5 42.77 8.03 -15.73
C ILE A 5 42.38 8.16 -14.25
N ILE A 6 41.52 9.12 -13.97
CA ILE A 6 40.96 9.33 -12.63
C ILE A 6 40.07 8.13 -12.35
N PRO A 7 40.31 7.34 -11.29
CA PRO A 7 39.39 6.29 -10.89
C PRO A 7 38.16 6.97 -10.31
N VAL A 8 37.16 7.24 -11.15
CA VAL A 8 35.86 7.72 -10.67
C VAL A 8 35.29 6.58 -9.83
N LYS A 9 35.19 6.81 -8.51
CA LYS A 9 34.57 5.83 -7.61
C LYS A 9 33.18 5.52 -8.16
N GLU A 10 32.80 4.25 -8.23
CA GLU A 10 31.53 3.82 -8.83
C GLU A 10 30.29 4.58 -8.27
N GLY A 11 30.39 5.06 -7.02
CA GLY A 11 29.39 5.94 -6.39
C GLY A 11 29.26 7.34 -7.00
N GLU A 12 30.34 7.93 -7.51
CA GLU A 12 30.29 9.25 -8.17
C GLU A 12 29.70 9.14 -9.58
N MET A 13 30.00 8.06 -10.32
CA MET A 13 29.41 7.86 -11.66
C MET A 13 27.90 7.64 -11.60
N THR A 14 27.41 6.87 -10.63
CA THR A 14 25.96 6.61 -10.47
C THR A 14 25.21 7.85 -9.97
N ALA A 15 25.81 8.65 -9.09
CA ALA A 15 25.22 9.92 -8.65
C ALA A 15 25.03 10.93 -9.80
N HIS A 16 25.94 10.95 -10.77
CA HIS A 16 25.83 11.82 -11.94
C HIS A 16 24.91 11.28 -13.05
N LEU A 17 24.85 9.95 -13.25
CA LEU A 17 24.02 9.34 -14.30
C LEU A 17 22.57 9.11 -13.86
N LEU A 18 22.35 8.75 -12.60
CA LEU A 18 21.04 8.39 -12.05
C LEU A 18 20.82 9.05 -10.67
N PRO A 19 20.75 10.39 -10.62
CA PRO A 19 20.65 11.12 -9.35
C PRO A 19 19.42 10.72 -8.53
N GLY A 20 18.30 10.42 -9.19
CA GLY A 20 17.07 9.96 -8.53
C GLY A 20 17.21 8.57 -7.88
N LEU A 21 17.94 7.65 -8.50
CA LEU A 21 18.23 6.32 -7.94
C LEU A 21 19.13 6.45 -6.71
N HIS A 22 20.13 7.33 -6.77
CA HIS A 22 21.04 7.59 -5.65
C HIS A 22 20.32 8.29 -4.48
N ALA A 23 19.38 9.19 -4.77
CA ALA A 23 18.61 9.92 -3.76
C ALA A 23 17.45 9.11 -3.15
N ALA A 24 17.05 8.00 -3.77
CA ALA A 24 15.92 7.21 -3.32
C ALA A 24 16.21 6.56 -1.95
N PRO A 25 15.47 6.90 -0.87
CA PRO A 25 15.67 6.30 0.45
C PRO A 25 15.32 4.80 0.47
N ASN A 26 14.49 4.35 -0.48
CA ASN A 26 14.11 2.96 -0.65
C ASN A 26 14.02 2.61 -2.13
N ALA A 27 14.73 1.57 -2.54
CA ALA A 27 14.66 1.06 -3.91
C ALA A 27 13.47 0.14 -4.18
N HIS A 28 12.83 -0.39 -3.12
CA HIS A 28 11.71 -1.32 -3.23
C HIS A 28 10.56 -0.82 -4.13
N PRO A 29 10.10 0.44 -4.03
CA PRO A 29 9.06 0.96 -4.92
C PRO A 29 9.40 0.86 -6.41
N MET A 30 10.68 0.86 -6.81
CA MET A 30 11.04 0.68 -8.23
C MET A 30 10.75 -0.73 -8.73
N PHE A 31 10.97 -1.73 -7.87
CA PHE A 31 10.77 -3.13 -8.25
C PHE A 31 9.30 -3.54 -8.29
N VAL A 32 8.45 -2.98 -7.41
CA VAL A 32 7.03 -3.36 -7.34
C VAL A 32 6.24 -3.00 -8.60
N HIS A 33 6.68 -2.02 -9.39
CA HIS A 33 5.99 -1.64 -10.63
C HIS A 33 6.02 -2.75 -11.69
N PHE A 34 7.08 -3.56 -11.71
CA PHE A 34 7.21 -4.65 -12.68
C PHE A 34 6.10 -5.70 -12.54
N PRO A 35 5.92 -6.39 -11.40
CA PRO A 35 4.83 -7.36 -11.26
C PRO A 35 3.46 -6.70 -11.45
N ILE A 36 3.25 -5.47 -10.98
CA ILE A 36 1.97 -4.75 -11.13
C ILE A 36 1.61 -4.58 -12.60
N ALA A 37 2.47 -3.94 -13.38
CA ALA A 37 2.18 -3.65 -14.78
C ALA A 37 2.10 -4.94 -15.62
N LEU A 38 3.04 -5.88 -15.39
CA LEU A 38 3.16 -7.08 -16.20
C LEU A 38 2.02 -8.07 -15.93
N TRP A 39 1.61 -8.29 -14.68
CA TRP A 39 0.50 -9.21 -14.39
C TRP A 39 -0.88 -8.64 -14.75
N LEU A 40 -1.10 -7.33 -14.61
CA LEU A 40 -2.33 -6.71 -15.11
C LEU A 40 -2.42 -6.79 -16.63
N THR A 41 -1.32 -6.53 -17.33
CA THR A 41 -1.26 -6.65 -18.79
C THR A 41 -1.42 -8.11 -19.24
N ALA A 42 -0.78 -9.06 -18.54
CA ALA A 42 -0.96 -10.49 -18.81
C ALA A 42 -2.43 -10.91 -18.66
N LEU A 43 -3.11 -10.45 -17.61
CA LEU A 43 -4.52 -10.71 -17.36
C LEU A 43 -5.38 -10.14 -18.50
N LEU A 44 -5.15 -8.88 -18.90
CA LEU A 44 -5.83 -8.26 -20.04
C LEU A 44 -5.66 -9.07 -21.32
N LEU A 45 -4.42 -9.48 -21.64
CA LEU A 45 -4.15 -10.27 -22.84
C LEU A 45 -4.84 -11.64 -22.80
N TRP A 46 -4.90 -12.30 -21.65
CA TRP A 46 -5.61 -13.57 -21.52
C TRP A 46 -7.12 -13.43 -21.62
N LEU A 47 -7.71 -12.38 -21.04
CA LEU A 47 -9.12 -12.05 -21.23
C LEU A 47 -9.43 -11.81 -22.72
N LEU A 48 -8.58 -11.03 -23.39
CA LEU A 48 -8.73 -10.73 -24.82
C LEU A 48 -8.50 -11.98 -25.69
N ALA A 49 -7.57 -12.85 -25.31
CA ALA A 49 -7.34 -14.13 -25.99
C ALA A 49 -8.59 -15.01 -25.97
N VAL A 50 -9.28 -15.08 -24.83
CA VAL A 50 -10.53 -15.84 -24.70
C VAL A 50 -11.67 -15.17 -25.49
N ALA A 51 -11.83 -13.85 -25.35
CA ALA A 51 -12.90 -13.10 -26.02
C ALA A 51 -12.76 -13.12 -27.55
N LEU A 52 -11.54 -12.92 -28.07
CA LEU A 52 -11.25 -12.89 -29.51
C LEU A 52 -10.87 -14.25 -30.09
N LYS A 53 -10.77 -15.30 -29.26
CA LYS A 53 -10.31 -16.65 -29.65
C LYS A 53 -8.94 -16.62 -30.35
N ARG A 54 -7.98 -15.86 -29.81
CA ARG A 54 -6.62 -15.70 -30.36
C ARG A 54 -5.56 -16.29 -29.45
N ASP A 55 -4.94 -17.38 -29.88
CA ASP A 55 -3.93 -18.12 -29.11
C ASP A 55 -2.61 -17.34 -28.96
N GLU A 56 -2.31 -16.45 -29.90
CA GLU A 56 -1.13 -15.58 -29.88
C GLU A 56 -1.17 -14.63 -28.68
N LEU A 57 -2.36 -14.10 -28.36
CA LEU A 57 -2.56 -13.22 -27.19
C LEU A 57 -2.35 -14.00 -25.88
N PHE A 58 -2.80 -15.25 -25.84
CA PHE A 58 -2.57 -16.11 -24.67
C PHE A 58 -1.06 -16.39 -24.49
N SER A 59 -0.36 -16.65 -25.60
CA SER A 59 1.09 -16.86 -25.61
C SER A 59 1.85 -15.61 -25.16
N ALA A 60 1.48 -14.43 -25.66
CA ALA A 60 2.06 -13.15 -25.23
C ALA A 60 1.83 -12.89 -23.73
N GLY A 61 0.61 -13.15 -23.24
CA GLY A 61 0.30 -13.04 -21.81
C GLY A 61 1.13 -13.99 -20.92
N ARG A 62 1.50 -15.18 -21.40
CA ARG A 62 2.41 -16.08 -20.65
C ARG A 62 3.80 -15.47 -20.45
N TRP A 63 4.35 -14.82 -21.47
CA TRP A 63 5.64 -14.16 -21.33
C TRP A 63 5.59 -13.02 -20.31
N LEU A 64 4.53 -12.21 -20.34
CA LEU A 64 4.30 -11.17 -19.34
C LEU A 64 4.13 -11.75 -17.93
N LEU A 65 3.41 -12.88 -17.79
CA LEU A 65 3.30 -13.60 -16.52
C LEU A 65 4.68 -14.00 -15.97
N TYR A 66 5.56 -14.54 -16.81
CA TYR A 66 6.92 -14.96 -16.39
C TYR A 66 7.79 -13.78 -16.01
N LEU A 67 7.77 -12.71 -16.80
CA LEU A 67 8.51 -11.48 -16.48
C LEU A 67 7.97 -10.83 -15.19
N GLY A 68 6.65 -10.83 -15.00
CA GLY A 68 6.02 -10.37 -13.78
C GLY A 68 6.40 -11.21 -12.57
N ALA A 69 6.50 -12.54 -12.72
CA ALA A 69 6.96 -13.43 -11.66
C ALA A 69 8.44 -13.16 -11.28
N ALA A 70 9.31 -12.92 -12.25
CA ALA A 70 10.69 -12.49 -11.98
C ALA A 70 10.72 -11.12 -11.26
N GLY A 71 9.89 -10.17 -11.69
CA GLY A 71 9.71 -8.89 -11.01
C GLY A 71 9.18 -9.02 -9.57
N ALA A 72 8.28 -9.97 -9.33
CA ALA A 72 7.76 -10.27 -7.98
C ALA A 72 8.87 -10.80 -7.06
N VAL A 73 9.75 -11.67 -7.54
CA VAL A 73 10.91 -12.14 -6.76
C VAL A 73 11.83 -10.97 -6.40
N ALA A 74 12.16 -10.09 -7.36
CA ALA A 74 12.95 -8.89 -7.09
C ALA A 74 12.27 -7.93 -6.11
N SER A 75 10.94 -7.80 -6.19
CA SER A 75 10.12 -6.99 -5.28
C SER A 75 10.16 -7.53 -3.86
N VAL A 76 9.96 -8.84 -3.68
CA VAL A 76 10.04 -9.48 -2.36
C VAL A 76 11.44 -9.34 -1.78
N ALA A 77 12.49 -9.62 -2.57
CA ALA A 77 13.86 -9.49 -2.11
C ALA A 77 14.19 -8.06 -1.65
N SER A 78 13.86 -7.05 -2.46
CA SER A 78 14.08 -5.65 -2.10
C SER A 78 13.24 -5.22 -0.89
N GLY A 79 12.01 -5.72 -0.75
CA GLY A 79 11.13 -5.42 0.39
C GLY A 79 11.63 -6.01 1.71
N LEU A 80 12.20 -7.22 1.67
CA LEU A 80 12.83 -7.84 2.82
C LEU A 80 14.09 -7.07 3.26
N VAL A 81 14.91 -6.61 2.30
CA VAL A 81 16.06 -5.73 2.57
C VAL A 81 15.60 -4.41 3.20
N ALA A 82 14.53 -3.81 2.68
CA ALA A 82 13.97 -2.58 3.25
C ALA A 82 13.48 -2.80 4.69
N THR A 83 12.77 -3.91 4.93
CA THR A 83 12.25 -4.25 6.27
C THR A 83 13.38 -4.45 7.29
N ALA A 84 14.46 -5.14 6.89
CA ALA A 84 15.61 -5.39 7.76
C ALA A 84 16.37 -4.12 8.18
N ARG A 85 16.21 -3.01 7.42
CA ARG A 85 16.83 -1.72 7.73
C ARG A 85 15.95 -0.83 8.63
N MET A 86 14.70 -1.20 8.87
CA MET A 86 13.83 -0.46 9.78
C MET A 86 14.16 -0.81 11.24
N GLY A 87 14.18 0.21 12.10
CA GLY A 87 14.27 0.00 13.55
C GLY A 87 13.01 -0.64 14.10
N HIS A 88 13.12 -1.33 15.24
CA HIS A 88 11.99 -2.01 15.90
C HIS A 88 10.88 -1.05 16.36
N GLU A 89 11.19 0.24 16.52
CA GLU A 89 10.26 1.28 16.98
C GLU A 89 9.55 2.04 15.84
N ALA A 90 9.61 1.55 14.59
CA ALA A 90 9.03 2.25 13.45
C ALA A 90 7.47 2.30 13.53
N PRO A 91 6.83 3.46 13.30
CA PRO A 91 5.38 3.57 13.21
C PRO A 91 4.82 2.57 12.18
N GLY A 92 3.76 1.83 12.54
CA GLY A 92 3.15 0.87 11.61
C GLY A 92 3.93 -0.43 11.41
N HIS A 93 4.84 -0.81 12.31
CA HIS A 93 5.59 -2.08 12.28
C HIS A 93 4.69 -3.31 12.01
N GLU A 94 3.54 -3.38 12.70
CA GLU A 94 2.55 -4.44 12.51
C GLU A 94 1.91 -4.42 11.09
N LEU A 95 1.64 -3.23 10.53
CA LEU A 95 1.12 -3.12 9.18
C LEU A 95 2.15 -3.57 8.13
N VAL A 96 3.44 -3.31 8.37
CA VAL A 96 4.51 -3.79 7.49
C VAL A 96 4.53 -5.32 7.45
N HIS A 97 4.38 -6.00 8.59
CA HIS A 97 4.32 -7.46 8.62
C HIS A 97 3.14 -8.00 7.83
N ARG A 98 1.94 -7.42 8.03
CA ARG A 98 0.74 -7.83 7.28
C ARG A 98 0.87 -7.59 5.78
N HIS A 99 1.47 -6.48 5.37
CA HIS A 99 1.75 -6.19 3.96
C HIS A 99 2.77 -7.19 3.40
N ARG A 100 3.89 -7.41 4.11
CA ARG A 100 4.94 -8.36 3.72
C ARG A 100 4.37 -9.76 3.51
N ASP A 101 3.64 -10.28 4.48
CA ASP A 101 3.15 -11.65 4.44
C ASP A 101 2.14 -11.82 3.29
N LEU A 102 1.23 -10.85 3.10
CA LEU A 102 0.33 -10.82 1.96
C LEU A 102 1.07 -10.79 0.62
N MET A 103 2.12 -9.97 0.49
CA MET A 103 2.88 -9.87 -0.76
C MET A 103 3.74 -11.10 -1.02
N ILE A 104 4.26 -11.77 0.01
CA ILE A 104 4.92 -13.07 -0.13
C ILE A 104 3.91 -14.11 -0.62
N THR A 105 2.73 -14.22 0.00
CA THR A 105 1.67 -15.13 -0.45
C THR A 105 1.28 -14.86 -1.91
N THR A 106 1.11 -13.59 -2.27
CA THR A 106 0.78 -13.17 -3.64
C THR A 106 1.88 -13.55 -4.63
N ALA A 107 3.15 -13.31 -4.27
CA ALA A 107 4.30 -13.70 -5.09
C ALA A 107 4.36 -15.21 -5.28
N THR A 108 4.21 -15.99 -4.21
CA THR A 108 4.18 -17.46 -4.26
C THR A 108 3.07 -17.96 -5.17
N LEU A 109 1.85 -17.41 -5.05
CA LEU A 109 0.74 -17.77 -5.94
C LEU A 109 1.06 -17.44 -7.40
N GLY A 110 1.61 -16.25 -7.67
CA GLY A 110 2.07 -15.87 -9.01
C GLY A 110 3.12 -16.81 -9.59
N LEU A 111 4.08 -17.27 -8.78
CA LEU A 111 5.06 -18.28 -9.17
C LEU A 111 4.41 -19.63 -9.47
N VAL A 112 3.43 -20.06 -8.66
CA VAL A 112 2.68 -21.31 -8.90
C VAL A 112 1.91 -21.23 -10.22
N VAL A 113 1.23 -20.12 -10.50
CA VAL A 113 0.52 -19.91 -11.76
C VAL A 113 1.49 -19.87 -12.95
N ALA A 114 2.65 -19.21 -12.79
CA ALA A 114 3.71 -19.22 -13.80
C ALA A 114 4.27 -20.63 -14.07
N ALA A 115 4.55 -21.41 -13.02
CA ALA A 115 5.02 -22.78 -13.15
C ALA A 115 3.96 -23.67 -13.83
N ALA A 116 2.69 -23.54 -13.44
CA ALA A 116 1.59 -24.26 -14.08
C ALA A 116 1.46 -23.89 -15.57
N ALA A 117 1.57 -22.60 -15.91
CA ALA A 117 1.53 -22.14 -17.30
C ALA A 117 2.73 -22.67 -18.12
N PHE A 118 3.89 -22.83 -17.48
CA PHE A 118 5.08 -23.40 -18.11
C PHE A 118 4.90 -24.88 -18.43
N VAL A 119 4.47 -25.68 -17.45
CA VAL A 119 4.26 -27.13 -17.60
C VAL A 119 3.16 -27.44 -18.61
N THR A 120 2.12 -26.62 -18.69
CA THR A 120 0.96 -26.87 -19.55
C THR A 120 1.08 -26.25 -20.95
N ARG A 121 2.17 -25.55 -21.26
CA ARG A 121 2.34 -24.72 -22.46
C ARG A 121 1.97 -25.42 -23.79
N GLU A 122 2.32 -26.69 -23.95
CA GLU A 122 2.12 -27.44 -25.20
C GLU A 122 0.78 -28.21 -25.26
N ARG A 123 0.07 -28.35 -24.13
CA ARG A 123 -1.12 -29.21 -24.01
C ARG A 123 -2.29 -28.56 -23.27
N ALA A 124 -2.33 -27.22 -23.22
CA ALA A 124 -3.33 -26.49 -22.47
C ALA A 124 -4.73 -26.64 -23.09
N SER A 125 -5.53 -27.56 -22.55
CA SER A 125 -6.96 -27.67 -22.84
C SER A 125 -7.72 -26.41 -22.38
N ALA A 126 -8.97 -26.24 -22.84
CA ALA A 126 -9.79 -25.10 -22.44
C ALA A 126 -9.95 -24.99 -20.92
N GLY A 127 -10.12 -26.11 -20.21
CA GLY A 127 -10.22 -26.14 -18.74
C GLY A 127 -8.93 -25.69 -18.05
N VAL A 128 -7.76 -26.09 -18.57
CA VAL A 128 -6.47 -25.63 -18.04
C VAL A 128 -6.29 -24.13 -18.27
N ARG A 129 -6.62 -23.62 -19.45
CA ARG A 129 -6.55 -22.18 -19.75
C ARG A 129 -7.47 -21.37 -18.83
N ALA A 130 -8.68 -21.87 -18.56
CA ALA A 130 -9.61 -21.26 -17.62
C ALA A 130 -9.05 -21.27 -16.18
N GLY A 131 -8.45 -22.38 -15.74
CA GLY A 131 -7.79 -22.47 -14.43
C GLY A 131 -6.62 -21.51 -14.27
N LEU A 132 -5.78 -21.38 -15.30
CA LEU A 132 -4.69 -20.39 -15.32
C LEU A 132 -5.22 -18.96 -15.24
N LEU A 133 -6.24 -18.63 -16.04
CA LEU A 133 -6.88 -17.32 -16.03
C LEU A 133 -7.47 -17.00 -14.66
N ALA A 134 -8.19 -17.94 -14.04
CA ALA A 134 -8.73 -17.79 -12.70
C ALA A 134 -7.62 -17.59 -11.65
N GLY A 135 -6.54 -18.38 -11.74
CA GLY A 135 -5.37 -18.22 -10.87
C GLY A 135 -4.74 -16.84 -10.99
N LEU A 136 -4.53 -16.36 -12.23
CA LEU A 136 -3.97 -15.03 -12.48
C LEU A 136 -4.92 -13.90 -12.03
N LEU A 137 -6.23 -14.10 -12.15
CA LEU A 137 -7.22 -13.15 -11.65
C LEU A 137 -7.13 -13.02 -10.11
N VAL A 138 -7.06 -14.15 -9.40
CA VAL A 138 -6.89 -14.16 -7.93
C VAL A 138 -5.57 -13.52 -7.54
N THR A 139 -4.46 -13.83 -8.23
CA THR A 139 -3.16 -13.18 -8.00
C THR A 139 -3.24 -11.66 -8.15
N ASN A 140 -3.89 -11.15 -9.21
CA ASN A 140 -4.04 -9.71 -9.41
C ASN A 140 -4.95 -9.06 -8.34
N ALA A 141 -6.00 -9.74 -7.90
CA ALA A 141 -6.87 -9.24 -6.83
C ALA A 141 -6.09 -9.11 -5.50
N LEU A 142 -5.32 -10.15 -5.11
CA LEU A 142 -4.48 -10.09 -3.92
C LEU A 142 -3.38 -9.04 -4.04
N MET A 143 -2.77 -8.93 -5.22
CA MET A 143 -1.78 -7.89 -5.52
C MET A 143 -2.38 -6.50 -5.34
N LEU A 144 -3.59 -6.23 -5.84
CA LEU A 144 -4.25 -4.93 -5.72
C LEU A 144 -4.45 -4.55 -4.25
N VAL A 145 -4.99 -5.46 -3.43
CA VAL A 145 -5.13 -5.27 -1.98
C VAL A 145 -3.77 -5.05 -1.30
N GLY A 146 -2.75 -5.81 -1.71
CA GLY A 146 -1.40 -5.66 -1.18
C GLY A 146 -0.77 -4.31 -1.53
N THR A 147 -0.95 -3.84 -2.76
CA THR A 147 -0.45 -2.54 -3.22
C THR A 147 -1.16 -1.37 -2.58
N ASP A 148 -2.47 -1.50 -2.30
CA ASP A 148 -3.23 -0.50 -1.53
C ASP A 148 -2.68 -0.36 -0.10
N ARG A 149 -2.44 -1.49 0.59
CA ARG A 149 -1.76 -1.48 1.89
C ARG A 149 -0.36 -0.90 1.82
N GLY A 150 0.37 -1.16 0.73
CA GLY A 150 1.68 -0.56 0.48
C GLY A 150 1.61 0.96 0.32
N ALA A 151 0.60 1.45 -0.39
CA ALA A 151 0.33 2.88 -0.52
C ALA A 151 -0.01 3.50 0.85
N LEU A 152 -0.81 2.82 1.69
CA LEU A 152 -1.09 3.26 3.06
C LEU A 152 0.19 3.35 3.90
N LEU A 153 1.13 2.40 3.78
CA LEU A 153 2.41 2.46 4.49
C LEU A 153 3.22 3.70 4.09
N VAL A 154 3.31 3.99 2.79
CA VAL A 154 4.11 5.11 2.26
C VAL A 154 3.44 6.46 2.53
N PHE A 155 2.17 6.60 2.15
CA PHE A 155 1.45 7.88 2.19
C PHE A 155 0.70 8.11 3.50
N GLY A 156 0.32 7.07 4.23
CA GLY A 156 -0.32 7.21 5.54
C GLY A 156 0.68 7.28 6.69
N TYR A 157 1.75 6.48 6.63
CA TYR A 157 2.70 6.32 7.73
C TYR A 157 4.12 6.83 7.41
N GLY A 158 4.36 7.40 6.22
CA GLY A 158 5.68 7.93 5.84
C GLY A 158 6.78 6.87 5.71
N ILE A 159 6.43 5.59 5.54
CA ILE A 159 7.41 4.52 5.45
C ILE A 159 8.16 4.63 4.12
N GLY A 160 9.49 4.77 4.22
CA GLY A 160 10.35 4.92 3.05
C GLY A 160 10.42 6.34 2.47
N THR A 161 10.00 7.39 3.19
CA THR A 161 10.09 8.79 2.76
C THR A 161 11.17 9.60 3.48
N ALA A 162 12.19 8.94 4.05
CA ALA A 162 13.21 9.56 4.90
C ALA A 162 12.65 10.28 6.15
N GLY A 163 11.47 9.85 6.63
CA GLY A 163 10.82 10.43 7.81
C GLY A 163 10.00 11.68 7.53
N LEU A 164 9.84 12.07 6.26
CA LEU A 164 8.92 13.12 5.86
C LEU A 164 7.50 12.54 5.85
N THR A 165 6.76 12.76 6.93
CA THR A 165 5.31 12.55 6.92
C THR A 165 4.67 13.56 5.97
N PRO A 166 3.67 13.17 5.16
CA PRO A 166 2.90 14.15 4.40
C PRO A 166 2.33 15.21 5.33
N PRO A 167 2.25 16.48 4.91
CA PRO A 167 1.68 17.54 5.73
C PRO A 167 0.26 17.11 6.13
N GLU A 168 0.06 16.88 7.43
CA GLU A 168 -1.25 16.58 7.97
C GLU A 168 -2.19 17.73 7.62
N GLY A 169 -3.35 17.42 7.02
CA GLY A 169 -4.43 18.38 7.00
C GLY A 169 -4.77 18.71 8.44
N HIS A 170 -4.59 19.98 8.83
CA HIS A 170 -4.81 20.49 10.18
C HIS A 170 -6.02 19.86 10.88
N HIS A 171 -5.76 18.88 11.74
CA HIS A 171 -6.68 18.48 12.79
C HIS A 171 -6.08 18.98 14.10
N GLU A 172 -6.39 20.24 14.42
CA GLU A 172 -6.11 20.83 15.73
C GLU A 172 -6.83 20.01 16.80
N HIS A 173 -6.07 19.20 17.53
CA HIS A 173 -6.48 18.75 18.85
C HIS A 173 -6.17 19.86 19.84
N ALA A 174 -7.11 20.82 19.97
CA ALA A 174 -7.17 21.71 21.11
C ALA A 174 -7.53 20.88 22.35
N GLY A 175 -6.51 20.47 23.11
CA GLY A 175 -6.65 19.87 24.44
C GLY A 175 -6.65 20.96 25.52
N PRO A 176 -7.43 20.79 26.60
CA PRO A 176 -7.77 21.85 27.54
C PRO A 176 -6.61 22.24 28.45
N ASP A 177 -6.57 23.53 28.73
CA ASP A 177 -5.65 24.24 29.61
C ASP A 177 -5.60 23.59 31.01
N HIS A 178 -4.43 23.08 31.38
CA HIS A 178 -4.10 22.80 32.78
C HIS A 178 -3.10 23.86 33.25
N GLU A 179 -3.63 24.90 33.90
CA GLU A 179 -2.84 25.82 34.73
C GLU A 179 -2.27 25.06 35.93
N GLU A 180 -0.96 24.83 35.95
CA GLU A 180 -0.23 24.53 37.17
C GLU A 180 0.48 25.80 37.67
N GLY A 181 0.00 26.29 38.81
CA GLY A 181 0.58 27.41 39.52
C GLY A 181 2.01 27.13 40.00
N ARG A 182 2.87 28.13 39.84
CA ARG A 182 4.07 28.30 40.66
C ARG A 182 4.20 29.76 41.08
N ALA A 183 3.96 29.99 42.36
CA ALA A 183 4.33 31.21 43.06
C ALA A 183 5.84 31.20 43.37
N HIS A 184 6.52 32.31 43.12
CA HIS A 184 7.73 32.70 43.86
C HIS A 184 7.72 34.22 44.13
N PRO A 185 8.12 34.66 45.34
CA PRO A 185 8.04 36.06 45.80
C PRO A 185 9.36 36.82 45.65
N GLY A 186 9.33 38.16 45.61
CA GLY A 186 10.50 38.99 45.95
C GLY A 186 10.67 40.34 45.23
N ALA A 187 10.00 41.36 45.77
CA ALA A 187 10.25 42.81 45.81
C ALA A 187 11.38 43.52 45.01
N GLY A 188 11.01 44.65 44.39
CA GLY A 188 11.83 45.85 44.12
C GLY A 188 10.96 47.01 43.57
N PRO A 189 11.07 48.28 44.04
CA PRO A 189 9.98 49.27 43.92
C PRO A 189 10.11 50.31 42.78
N SER A 190 8.92 50.81 42.41
CA SER A 190 8.48 52.02 41.68
C SER A 190 9.43 53.22 41.52
N GLU A 191 9.46 53.82 40.31
CA GLU A 191 9.11 55.25 40.07
C GLU A 191 9.01 55.63 38.58
N ALA A 192 8.27 56.72 38.31
CA ALA A 192 7.66 57.11 37.03
C ALA A 192 8.26 58.38 36.38
N SER A 193 7.96 58.58 35.08
CA SER A 193 7.88 59.84 34.27
C SER A 193 8.58 59.66 32.90
N GLN A 194 8.18 60.10 31.71
CA GLN A 194 7.06 60.82 31.06
C GLN A 194 7.36 60.84 29.51
N PRO A 195 6.52 61.37 28.58
CA PRO A 195 6.30 60.81 27.23
C PRO A 195 6.70 61.64 25.98
N GLY A 196 6.66 60.97 24.79
CA GLY A 196 6.32 61.48 23.44
C GLY A 196 7.47 61.66 22.40
N PRO A 197 7.22 61.70 21.04
CA PRO A 197 6.11 61.20 20.22
C PRO A 197 6.50 60.29 19.00
N GLU A 198 5.47 59.69 18.39
CA GLU A 198 5.32 58.86 17.15
C GLU A 198 5.76 59.49 15.79
N PRO A 199 5.56 58.85 14.60
CA PRO A 199 5.67 57.43 14.20
C PRO A 199 6.37 57.24 12.82
N ALA A 200 6.76 56.01 12.46
CA ALA A 200 7.06 55.63 11.07
C ALA A 200 6.24 54.40 10.66
N ALA A 201 5.48 54.59 9.59
CA ALA A 201 4.53 53.66 8.97
C ALA A 201 5.20 52.39 8.40
N HIS A 202 4.39 51.34 8.16
CA HIS A 202 4.37 50.38 7.02
C HIS A 202 3.43 49.21 7.41
N GLN A 203 2.11 49.40 7.28
CA GLN A 203 1.25 48.83 6.22
C GLN A 203 1.13 47.29 6.23
N HIS A 204 -0.04 46.83 6.72
CA HIS A 204 -0.66 45.55 6.41
C HIS A 204 -1.20 45.58 4.97
N GLU A 205 -0.86 44.58 4.16
CA GLU A 205 -1.65 44.22 2.98
C GLU A 205 -2.44 42.94 3.26
N THR A 206 -3.73 43.10 3.45
CA THR A 206 -4.75 42.05 3.33
C THR A 206 -5.75 42.49 2.28
N ALA A 207 -5.69 41.90 1.09
CA ALA A 207 -6.78 41.81 0.10
C ALA A 207 -6.30 40.87 -1.03
N GLY A 208 -7.07 39.98 -1.62
CA GLY A 208 -8.52 39.92 -1.63
C GLY A 208 -9.06 38.50 -1.85
N HIS A 209 -10.19 38.29 -1.18
CA HIS A 209 -11.17 37.27 -1.45
C HIS A 209 -11.94 37.66 -2.72
N VAL A 210 -12.11 36.75 -3.68
CA VAL A 210 -13.14 36.89 -4.72
C VAL A 210 -13.90 35.58 -4.86
N HIS A 211 -15.18 35.65 -4.53
CA HIS A 211 -16.17 34.61 -4.72
C HIS A 211 -16.52 34.44 -6.21
N GLY A 212 -16.68 33.20 -6.65
CA GLY A 212 -17.40 32.83 -7.87
C GLY A 212 -18.38 31.69 -7.57
N HIS A 213 -19.64 32.05 -7.35
CA HIS A 213 -20.79 31.14 -7.26
C HIS A 213 -21.38 30.82 -8.64
N GLY A 214 -21.96 29.61 -8.77
CA GLY A 214 -22.96 29.26 -9.81
C GLY A 214 -22.63 27.95 -10.53
N ALA A 215 -22.98 26.76 -10.03
CA ALA A 215 -24.30 26.14 -9.86
C ALA A 215 -24.85 25.43 -11.11
N ALA A 216 -24.86 24.10 -11.07
CA ALA A 216 -25.88 23.16 -11.57
C ALA A 216 -25.31 21.74 -11.33
N GLY A 217 -25.94 20.76 -10.68
CA GLY A 217 -27.28 20.54 -10.17
C GLY A 217 -27.47 19.02 -10.00
N HIS A 218 -28.41 18.60 -9.16
CA HIS A 218 -28.90 17.22 -8.90
C HIS A 218 -28.19 16.43 -7.77
N VAL A 219 -28.65 16.52 -6.52
CA VAL A 219 -29.91 16.04 -5.85
C VAL A 219 -29.67 14.69 -5.17
N HIS A 220 -29.69 14.75 -3.84
CA HIS A 220 -29.81 13.62 -2.92
C HIS A 220 -31.24 13.08 -2.95
N GLU A 221 -31.40 11.75 -2.95
CA GLU A 221 -32.66 11.11 -2.63
C GLU A 221 -32.58 10.40 -1.27
N HIS A 222 -33.67 10.54 -0.53
CA HIS A 222 -33.86 10.19 0.87
C HIS A 222 -34.05 8.69 1.09
N GLY A 223 -33.65 8.26 2.29
CA GLY A 223 -33.85 6.91 2.78
C GLY A 223 -35.32 6.50 2.90
N ALA A 224 -35.56 5.22 2.63
CA ALA A 224 -36.77 4.53 3.00
C ALA A 224 -36.54 3.79 4.33
N SER A 225 -37.29 4.23 5.34
CA SER A 225 -37.60 3.50 6.57
C SER A 225 -38.51 2.30 6.23
N GLY A 226 -38.16 1.12 6.76
CA GLY A 226 -38.97 -0.09 6.69
C GLY A 226 -38.60 -1.03 7.84
N SER A 227 -39.35 -0.91 8.93
CA SER A 227 -39.36 -1.81 10.10
C SER A 227 -40.17 -3.08 9.79
N VAL A 228 -39.73 -4.24 10.31
CA VAL A 228 -40.52 -5.18 11.17
C VAL A 228 -39.95 -6.62 11.11
N ALA A 229 -39.88 -7.23 12.31
CA ALA A 229 -39.79 -8.66 12.68
C ALA A 229 -38.48 -9.40 12.35
N GLY A 230 -37.69 -9.96 13.28
CA GLY A 230 -37.96 -10.34 14.67
C GLY A 230 -38.43 -11.77 14.77
N GLU A 231 -37.52 -12.76 14.73
CA GLU A 231 -37.71 -14.11 15.28
C GLU A 231 -36.37 -14.88 15.34
N HIS A 232 -35.80 -14.96 16.55
CA HIS A 232 -34.98 -16.09 17.01
C HIS A 232 -35.96 -17.07 17.68
N PRO A 233 -35.72 -18.40 17.64
CA PRO A 233 -35.02 -18.98 18.81
C PRO A 233 -34.27 -20.31 18.59
N HIS A 234 -33.49 -20.62 19.64
CA HIS A 234 -33.10 -21.93 20.19
C HIS A 234 -31.69 -22.51 19.90
N GLU A 235 -30.86 -22.36 20.94
CA GLU A 235 -29.85 -23.30 21.43
C GLU A 235 -30.35 -24.75 21.46
N HIS A 236 -29.49 -25.70 21.08
CA HIS A 236 -28.97 -26.74 21.99
C HIS A 236 -28.09 -27.74 21.21
N SER A 237 -26.82 -27.84 21.62
CA SER A 237 -26.05 -29.09 21.53
C SER A 237 -26.39 -29.91 22.79
N PRO A 238 -26.48 -31.24 22.73
CA PRO A 238 -25.28 -32.04 23.02
C PRO A 238 -25.16 -33.40 22.28
N ASP A 239 -23.89 -33.81 22.18
CA ASP A 239 -23.31 -35.15 22.38
C ASP A 239 -24.21 -36.40 22.34
N HIS A 240 -23.83 -37.38 21.50
CA HIS A 240 -24.16 -38.79 21.73
C HIS A 240 -23.00 -39.72 21.35
N GLN A 241 -22.43 -40.31 22.40
CA GLN A 241 -21.62 -41.52 22.45
C GLN A 241 -22.40 -42.77 22.03
N GLU A 242 -21.74 -43.59 21.20
CA GLU A 242 -21.45 -45.03 21.37
C GLU A 242 -22.49 -46.00 21.99
N ALA A 243 -22.92 -46.99 21.19
CA ALA A 243 -23.28 -48.38 21.58
C ALA A 243 -23.31 -49.21 20.27
N ASP A 244 -22.55 -50.29 20.04
CA ASP A 244 -22.31 -51.57 20.72
C ASP A 244 -22.97 -52.75 19.95
N LYS A 245 -22.10 -53.74 19.65
CA LYS A 245 -22.32 -55.17 19.32
C LYS A 245 -23.00 -55.63 18.02
N GLY A 246 -22.29 -56.55 17.35
CA GLY A 246 -22.85 -57.46 16.34
C GLY A 246 -21.82 -58.42 15.72
N HIS A 247 -21.33 -59.36 16.53
CA HIS A 247 -20.38 -60.44 16.21
C HIS A 247 -20.98 -61.49 15.25
N ILE A 248 -20.35 -61.87 14.13
CA ILE A 248 -20.48 -63.20 13.51
C ILE A 248 -19.16 -63.60 12.84
N HIS A 249 -18.62 -64.75 13.24
CA HIS A 249 -17.42 -65.39 12.69
C HIS A 249 -17.80 -66.77 12.13
N ALA A 250 -17.09 -67.15 11.05
CA ALA A 250 -16.73 -68.51 10.62
C ALA A 250 -17.84 -69.36 9.95
N PRO A 251 -17.52 -70.49 9.29
CA PRO A 251 -16.33 -71.35 9.41
C PRO A 251 -15.10 -70.95 8.57
#